data_AF-A0ABD4W1D1-F1
#
_entry.id   AF-A0ABD4W1D1-F1
#
_cell.length_a   1.000
_cell.length_b   1.000
_cell.length_c   1.000
_cell.angle_alpha   90.00
_cell.angle_beta   90.00
_cell.angle_gamma   90.00
#
_symmetry.space_group_name_H-M   'P 1'
#
loop_
_entity.id
_entity.type
_entity.pdbx_description
1 polymer ?
#
loop_
_entity_poly.entity_id
_entity_poly.type
_entity_poly.pdbx_seq_one_letter_code
_entity_poly.pdbx_strand_id
1 'polypeptide(L)'
;MMFPNPNFEKFFPDVEIPAEGTAAETVNESRSSCIRIGAFSIVRRIIEDYKLAEHLKRWDDRGKGLLLDLAAYSVIAESNVAQHFPDYAYNHPLMTPQNKIYSDSTISRFIRE
;
A
#
# COMPACT_ATOMS: atom_id res chain seq x y z
N MET A 1 7.28 13.88 3.14
CA MET A 1 8.15 14.53 4.15
C MET A 1 8.15 16.03 3.90
N MET A 2 8.30 16.86 4.94
CA MET A 2 8.63 18.28 4.76
C MET A 2 10.12 18.36 4.42
N PHE A 3 10.44 18.96 3.28
CA PHE A 3 11.82 19.24 2.92
C PHE A 3 12.26 20.55 3.60
N PRO A 4 13.37 20.55 4.34
CA PRO A 4 13.89 21.79 4.92
C PRO A 4 14.21 22.78 3.81
N ASN A 5 13.93 24.06 4.06
CA ASN A 5 14.31 25.12 3.11
C ASN A 5 15.85 25.30 3.11
N PRO A 6 16.43 25.93 2.08
CA PRO A 6 17.88 26.16 2.00
C PRO A 6 18.48 27.01 3.14
N ASN A 7 17.65 27.67 3.94
CA ASN A 7 18.11 28.42 5.11
C ASN A 7 18.13 27.56 6.38
N PHE A 8 17.58 26.35 6.38
CA PHE A 8 17.54 25.48 7.55
C PHE A 8 18.95 25.17 8.07
N GLU A 9 19.89 24.85 7.18
CA GLU A 9 21.30 24.59 7.52
C GLU A 9 22.00 25.80 8.16
N LYS A 10 21.55 27.04 7.87
CA LYS A 10 22.13 28.26 8.46
C LYS A 10 21.70 28.48 9.91
N PHE A 11 20.46 28.09 10.24
CA PHE A 11 19.88 28.32 11.57
C PHE A 11 20.03 27.11 12.50
N PHE A 12 20.28 25.93 11.95
CA PHE A 12 20.41 24.67 12.69
C PHE A 12 21.64 23.87 12.24
N PRO A 13 22.86 24.40 12.44
CA PRO A 13 24.10 23.73 12.01
C PRO A 13 24.39 22.43 12.78
N ASP A 14 23.82 22.28 13.98
CA ASP A 14 24.04 21.11 14.86
C ASP A 14 23.04 19.97 14.60
N VAL A 15 22.07 20.18 13.70
CA VAL A 15 21.04 19.17 13.38
C VAL A 15 21.51 18.38 12.17
N GLU A 16 21.91 17.13 12.41
CA GLU A 16 22.20 16.18 11.32
C GLU A 16 20.90 15.91 10.55
N ILE A 17 20.82 16.45 9.32
CA ILE A 17 19.75 16.09 8.39
C ILE A 17 20.01 14.63 8.00
N PRO A 18 19.06 13.71 8.23
CA PRO A 18 19.20 12.34 7.75
C PRO A 18 19.47 12.39 6.25
N ALA A 19 20.61 11.85 5.81
CA ALA A 19 20.95 11.81 4.41
C ALA A 19 19.79 11.18 3.63
N GLU A 20 19.41 11.80 2.52
CA GLU A 20 18.43 11.21 1.60
C GLU A 20 18.89 9.79 1.25
N GLY A 21 18.24 8.79 1.86
CA GLY A 21 18.37 7.39 1.49
C GLY A 21 19.32 6.49 2.30
N THR A 22 19.73 6.80 3.53
CA THR A 22 20.50 5.80 4.33
C THR A 22 19.96 5.52 5.74
N ALA A 23 19.21 4.42 5.81
CA ALA A 23 19.34 3.35 6.82
C ALA A 23 19.12 3.71 8.30
N ALA A 24 17.92 4.14 8.65
CA ALA A 24 17.26 3.73 9.88
C ALA A 24 15.75 3.71 9.62
N GLU A 25 15.24 2.50 9.34
CA GLU A 25 13.90 2.22 8.83
C GLU A 25 13.70 2.72 7.39
N THR A 26 13.52 1.79 6.46
CA THR A 26 12.95 2.07 5.15
C THR A 26 11.54 2.62 5.38
N VAL A 27 11.43 3.92 5.62
CA VAL A 27 10.18 4.63 5.48
C VAL A 27 9.81 4.37 4.03
N ASN A 28 8.81 3.52 3.79
CA ASN A 28 8.24 3.33 2.47
C ASN A 28 7.77 4.73 2.04
N GLU A 29 8.58 5.48 1.30
CA GLU A 29 8.21 6.81 0.77
C GLU A 29 6.94 6.71 -0.09
N SER A 30 6.65 5.51 -0.58
CA SER A 30 5.42 5.14 -1.27
C SER A 30 4.18 5.01 -0.38
N ARG A 31 4.26 5.21 0.94
CA ARG A 31 3.15 5.06 1.89
C ARG A 31 2.82 6.38 2.56
N SER A 32 1.53 6.58 2.83
CA SER A 32 1.07 7.69 3.66
C SER A 32 1.46 7.49 5.13
N SER A 33 1.75 8.59 5.83
CA SER A 33 1.89 8.61 7.30
C SER A 33 0.56 8.37 8.02
N CYS A 34 -0.58 8.60 7.34
CA CYS A 34 -1.93 8.38 7.87
C CYS A 34 -2.63 7.27 7.09
N ILE A 35 -2.96 6.16 7.75
CA ILE A 35 -3.60 4.99 7.13
C ILE A 35 -5.09 4.94 7.47
N ARG A 36 -5.93 4.78 6.43
CA ARG A 36 -7.38 4.61 6.53
C ARG A 36 -7.72 3.14 6.79
N ILE A 37 -7.85 2.78 8.07
CA ILE A 37 -8.09 1.39 8.48
C ILE A 37 -9.58 1.00 8.56
N GLY A 38 -10.51 1.96 8.63
CA GLY A 38 -11.91 1.69 8.97
C GLY A 38 -12.58 0.64 8.08
N ALA A 39 -12.71 0.92 6.78
CA ALA A 39 -13.31 -0.01 5.84
C ALA A 39 -12.50 -1.30 5.68
N PHE A 40 -11.16 -1.19 5.71
CA PHE A 40 -10.25 -2.33 5.61
C PHE A 40 -10.49 -3.35 6.72
N SER A 41 -10.72 -2.93 7.97
CA SER A 41 -10.98 -3.85 9.08
C SER A 41 -12.21 -4.73 8.85
N ILE A 42 -13.27 -4.17 8.25
CA ILE A 42 -14.50 -4.89 7.95
C ILE A 42 -14.26 -5.88 6.81
N VAL A 43 -13.63 -5.43 5.72
CA VAL A 43 -13.31 -6.29 4.57
C VAL A 43 -12.39 -7.44 4.99
N ARG A 44 -11.38 -7.14 5.82
CA ARG A 44 -10.49 -8.16 6.39
C ARG A 44 -11.28 -9.18 7.19
N ARG A 45 -12.22 -8.73 8.03
CA ARG A 45 -13.03 -9.64 8.82
C ARG A 45 -13.87 -10.57 7.96
N ILE A 46 -14.47 -10.05 6.87
CA ILE A 46 -15.20 -10.85 5.88
C ILE A 46 -14.27 -11.87 5.22
N ILE A 47 -13.06 -11.48 4.82
CA ILE A 47 -12.07 -12.39 4.21
C ILE A 47 -11.73 -13.55 5.16
N GLU A 48 -11.53 -13.25 6.45
CA GLU A 48 -11.23 -14.23 7.50
C GLU A 48 -12.45 -15.14 7.77
N ASP A 49 -13.64 -14.58 7.97
CA ASP A 49 -14.86 -15.33 8.31
C ASP A 49 -15.30 -16.27 7.19
N TYR A 50 -15.18 -15.84 5.92
CA TYR A 50 -15.48 -16.65 4.74
C TYR A 50 -14.29 -17.51 4.28
N LYS A 51 -13.14 -17.43 4.96
CA LYS A 51 -11.92 -18.17 4.63
C LYS A 51 -11.50 -18.02 3.16
N LEU A 52 -11.69 -16.84 2.59
CA LEU A 52 -11.48 -16.61 1.15
C LEU A 52 -10.04 -16.94 0.72
N ALA A 53 -9.06 -16.65 1.58
CA ALA A 53 -7.67 -17.02 1.35
C ALA A 53 -7.45 -18.54 1.23
N GLU A 54 -8.23 -19.36 1.96
CA GLU A 54 -8.15 -20.83 1.90
C GLU A 54 -8.75 -21.39 0.60
N HIS A 55 -9.67 -20.67 -0.04
CA HIS A 55 -10.20 -21.06 -1.34
C HIS A 55 -9.21 -20.81 -2.48
N LEU A 56 -8.23 -19.92 -2.27
CA LEU A 56 -7.21 -19.55 -3.24
C LEU A 56 -5.91 -20.37 -3.12
N LYS A 57 -5.98 -21.62 -2.63
CA LYS A 57 -4.80 -22.48 -2.37
C LYS A 57 -3.83 -22.68 -3.55
N ARG A 58 -4.31 -22.55 -4.79
CA ARG A 58 -3.49 -22.71 -6.01
C ARG A 58 -2.62 -21.49 -6.34
N TRP A 59 -2.89 -20.34 -5.71
CA TRP A 59 -2.21 -19.08 -6.00
C TRP A 59 -1.02 -18.88 -5.06
N ASP A 60 -0.03 -18.10 -5.50
CA ASP A 60 1.05 -17.64 -4.62
C ASP A 60 0.52 -16.54 -3.67
N ASP A 61 1.20 -16.31 -2.55
CA ASP A 61 0.71 -15.36 -1.54
C ASP A 61 0.64 -13.92 -2.06
N ARG A 62 1.47 -13.59 -3.05
CA ARG A 62 1.41 -12.31 -3.75
C ARG A 62 0.13 -12.18 -4.58
N GLY A 63 -0.19 -13.19 -5.38
CA GLY A 63 -1.40 -13.21 -6.20
C GLY A 63 -2.67 -13.27 -5.37
N LYS A 64 -2.69 -14.07 -4.30
CA LYS A 64 -3.81 -14.08 -3.33
C LYS A 64 -4.02 -12.70 -2.73
N GLY A 65 -2.95 -12.10 -2.20
CA GLY A 65 -3.00 -10.77 -1.59
C GLY A 65 -3.50 -9.72 -2.57
N LEU A 66 -2.95 -9.70 -3.79
CA LEU A 66 -3.32 -8.74 -4.83
C LEU A 66 -4.78 -8.90 -5.27
N LEU A 67 -5.27 -10.13 -5.42
CA LEU A 67 -6.68 -10.38 -5.76
C LEU A 67 -7.62 -9.86 -4.68
N LEU A 68 -7.31 -10.15 -3.41
CA LEU A 68 -8.10 -9.71 -2.27
C LEU A 68 -8.04 -8.18 -2.12
N ASP A 69 -6.91 -7.56 -2.41
CA ASP A 69 -6.77 -6.10 -2.40
C ASP A 69 -7.57 -5.44 -3.53
N LEU A 70 -7.62 -6.03 -4.73
CA LEU A 70 -8.45 -5.55 -5.83
C LEU A 70 -9.95 -5.69 -5.52
N ALA A 71 -10.35 -6.77 -4.83
CA ALA A 71 -11.71 -6.93 -4.35
C ALA A 71 -12.05 -5.88 -3.28
N ALA A 72 -11.15 -5.65 -2.31
CA ALA A 72 -11.31 -4.61 -1.29
C ALA A 72 -11.42 -3.21 -1.92
N TYR A 73 -10.55 -2.90 -2.88
CA TYR A 73 -10.61 -1.67 -3.67
C TYR A 73 -11.96 -1.53 -4.36
N SER A 74 -12.46 -2.58 -5.00
CA SER A 74 -13.74 -2.53 -5.73
C SER A 74 -14.93 -2.22 -4.83
N VAL A 75 -14.91 -2.72 -3.59
CA VAL A 75 -15.93 -2.43 -2.59
C VAL A 75 -15.80 -1.01 -2.04
N ILE A 76 -14.58 -0.56 -1.73
CA ILE A 76 -14.34 0.74 -1.06
C ILE A 76 -14.44 1.91 -2.04
N ALA A 77 -13.91 1.75 -3.24
CA ALA A 77 -13.91 2.78 -4.29
C ALA A 77 -15.14 2.70 -5.20
N GLU A 78 -16.02 1.71 -4.98
CA GLU A 78 -17.22 1.45 -5.79
C GLU A 78 -16.91 1.37 -7.31
N SER A 79 -15.71 0.87 -7.65
CA SER A 79 -15.19 0.88 -9.02
C SER A 79 -14.30 -0.33 -9.28
N ASN A 80 -14.48 -0.97 -10.44
CA ASN A 80 -13.68 -2.12 -10.87
C ASN A 80 -12.61 -1.78 -11.92
N VAL A 81 -12.44 -0.50 -12.29
CA VAL A 81 -11.52 -0.07 -13.36
C VAL A 81 -10.05 -0.18 -12.93
N ALA A 82 -9.79 -0.17 -11.61
CA ALA A 82 -8.46 -0.26 -10.98
C ALA A 82 -7.42 0.80 -11.40
N GLN A 83 -7.82 1.84 -12.15
CA GLN A 83 -6.94 2.92 -12.63
C GLN A 83 -6.39 3.82 -11.51
N HIS A 84 -7.01 3.79 -10.33
CA HIS A 84 -6.57 4.54 -9.14
C HIS A 84 -6.14 3.61 -8.00
N PHE A 85 -5.76 2.37 -8.31
CA PHE A 85 -5.33 1.42 -7.29
C PHE A 85 -4.08 1.89 -6.52
N PRO A 86 -3.03 2.45 -7.15
CA PRO A 86 -1.87 2.96 -6.41
C PRO A 86 -2.23 4.07 -5.42
N ASP A 87 -3.17 4.96 -5.79
CA ASP A 87 -3.65 6.05 -4.92
C ASP A 87 -4.43 5.51 -3.72
N TYR A 88 -5.25 4.47 -3.93
CA TYR A 88 -5.89 3.73 -2.85
C TYR A 88 -4.85 3.07 -1.94
N ALA A 89 -3.89 2.36 -2.53
CA ALA A 89 -2.87 1.58 -1.86
C ALA A 89 -1.87 2.45 -1.07
N TYR A 90 -1.73 3.73 -1.44
CA TYR A 90 -0.92 4.72 -0.73
C TYR A 90 -1.39 4.93 0.73
N ASN A 91 -2.70 4.99 0.95
CA ASN A 91 -3.29 5.35 2.25
C ASN A 91 -4.19 4.27 2.87
N HIS A 92 -4.35 3.09 2.25
CA HIS A 92 -5.06 1.94 2.84
C HIS A 92 -4.09 0.81 3.18
N PRO A 93 -4.35 -0.02 4.21
CA PRO A 93 -3.61 -1.26 4.41
C PRO A 93 -3.89 -2.25 3.25
N LEU A 94 -2.97 -3.18 3.03
CA LEU A 94 -3.02 -4.15 1.94
C LEU A 94 -2.79 -5.57 2.47
N MET A 95 -3.38 -6.55 1.78
CA MET A 95 -3.22 -7.99 2.01
C MET A 95 -2.00 -8.55 1.31
N THR A 96 -1.44 -7.83 0.33
CA THR A 96 -0.17 -8.19 -0.30
C THR A 96 0.96 -8.30 0.75
N PRO A 97 1.88 -9.26 0.57
CA PRO A 97 3.04 -9.38 1.45
C PRO A 97 3.79 -8.05 1.58
N GLN A 98 4.14 -7.69 2.82
CA GLN A 98 4.81 -6.43 3.17
C GLN A 98 4.04 -5.15 2.77
N ASN A 99 2.71 -5.23 2.60
CA ASN A 99 1.88 -4.11 2.12
C ASN A 99 2.39 -3.51 0.81
N LYS A 100 2.84 -4.37 -0.11
CA LYS A 100 3.42 -3.92 -1.37
C LYS A 100 2.38 -3.25 -2.25
N ILE A 101 2.68 -2.02 -2.67
CA ILE A 101 1.93 -1.30 -3.70
C ILE A 101 2.42 -1.77 -5.08
N TYR A 102 1.48 -2.15 -5.94
CA TYR A 102 1.76 -2.56 -7.31
C TYR A 102 1.40 -1.45 -8.29
N SER A 103 2.18 -1.33 -9.37
CA SER A 103 1.91 -0.38 -10.45
C SER A 103 0.74 -0.83 -11.31
N ASP A 104 0.12 0.12 -12.02
CA ASP A 104 -0.94 -0.16 -13.00
C ASP A 104 -0.51 -1.17 -14.06
N SER A 105 0.75 -1.13 -14.50
CA SER A 105 1.30 -2.11 -15.42
C SER A 105 1.30 -3.53 -14.86
N THR A 106 1.59 -3.68 -13.56
CA THR A 106 1.56 -4.98 -12.88
C THR A 106 0.13 -5.48 -12.70
N ILE A 107 -0.80 -4.59 -12.35
CA ILE A 107 -2.23 -4.92 -12.19
C ILE A 107 -2.83 -5.32 -13.54
N SER A 108 -2.51 -4.57 -14.60
CA SER A 108 -2.96 -4.89 -15.97
C SER A 108 -2.46 -6.25 -16.43
N ARG A 109 -1.19 -6.58 -16.12
CA ARG A 109 -0.65 -7.92 -16.39
C ARG A 109 -1.37 -9.00 -15.56
N PHE A 110 -1.60 -8.74 -14.28
CA PHE A 110 -2.28 -9.66 -13.37
C PHE A 110 -3.71 -10.00 -13.81
N ILE A 111 -4.46 -9.04 -14.36
CA ILE A 111 -5.83 -9.25 -14.85
C ILE A 111 -5.87 -9.98 -16.20
N ARG A 112 -4.79 -9.89 -16.99
CA ARG A 112 -4.71 -10.52 -18.32
C ARG A 112 -4.23 -11.98 -18.28
N GLU A 113 -3.60 -12.41 -17.19
CA GLU A 113 -3.16 -13.78 -16.95
C GLU A 113 -4.34 -14.67 -16.50
#